data_AF-D6K597-F1
#
_entry.id   AF-D6K597-F1
#
_cell.length_a   1.000
_cell.length_b   1.000
_cell.length_c   1.000
_cell.angle_alpha   90.00
_cell.angle_beta   90.00
_cell.angle_gamma   90.00
#
_symmetry.space_group_name_H-M   'P 1'
#
loop_
_entity.id
_entity.type
_entity.pdbx_description
1 polymer ?
#
loop_
_entity_poly.entity_id
_entity_poly.type
_entity_poly.pdbx_seq_one_letter_code
_entity_poly.pdbx_strand_id
1 'polypeptide(L)'
;MLRSLDQRPVAGSEEDPRVAGLRTAVSRLRRELAAHPVEFADRSIAEDELAALAAMAAHGAPEIPRLRRSLLLIAGSIGSVSALRPGLSEVRAAVDLFGQPPRG
;
A
#
# COMPACT_ATOMS: atom_id res chain seq x y z
N MET A 1 20.62 -40.23 7.32
CA MET A 1 21.15 -39.73 6.04
C MET A 1 20.03 -38.96 5.34
N LEU A 2 20.29 -37.69 4.94
CA LEU A 2 19.81 -37.00 3.72
C LEU A 2 18.28 -37.00 3.46
N ARG A 3 17.55 -35.89 3.30
CA ARG A 3 17.77 -34.60 2.62
C ARG A 3 16.60 -33.68 3.02
N SER A 4 16.85 -32.45 3.48
CA SER A 4 16.84 -31.22 2.67
C SER A 4 15.51 -30.91 2.01
N LEU A 5 14.71 -30.05 2.66
CA LEU A 5 13.92 -29.02 1.98
C LEU A 5 14.16 -27.69 2.71
N ASP A 6 15.43 -27.28 2.68
CA ASP A 6 15.82 -25.90 2.84
C ASP A 6 15.23 -25.16 1.64
N GLN A 7 14.02 -24.62 1.80
CA GLN A 7 13.43 -23.72 0.81
C GLN A 7 14.20 -22.40 0.88
N ARG A 8 15.38 -22.40 0.26
CA ARG A 8 16.09 -21.17 -0.10
C ARG A 8 15.23 -20.44 -1.12
N PRO A 9 14.73 -19.23 -0.85
CA PRO A 9 14.16 -18.40 -1.89
C PRO A 9 15.26 -18.12 -2.91
N VAL A 10 14.96 -18.39 -4.17
CA VAL A 10 15.84 -18.09 -5.30
C VAL A 10 16.00 -16.56 -5.37
N ALA A 11 17.22 -16.09 -5.11
CA ALA A 11 17.57 -14.69 -5.30
C ALA A 11 17.59 -14.37 -6.80
N GLY A 12 16.50 -13.76 -7.28
CA GLY A 12 16.39 -13.21 -8.63
C GLY A 12 15.41 -12.04 -8.64
N SER A 13 15.73 -10.95 -7.92
CA SER A 13 14.94 -9.69 -7.91
C SER A 13 13.42 -9.87 -7.82
N GLU A 14 12.96 -10.81 -7.00
CA GLU A 14 11.55 -10.96 -6.67
C GLU A 14 11.16 -9.79 -5.76
N GLU A 15 10.40 -8.85 -6.31
CA GLU A 15 9.80 -7.74 -5.57
C GLU A 15 9.22 -8.23 -4.25
N ASP A 16 9.56 -7.57 -3.12
CA ASP A 16 9.02 -7.91 -1.80
C ASP A 16 7.49 -8.05 -1.90
N PRO A 17 6.89 -9.18 -1.49
CA PRO A 17 5.45 -9.42 -1.64
C PRO A 17 4.60 -8.34 -0.95
N ARG A 18 5.14 -7.66 0.07
CA ARG A 18 4.49 -6.51 0.72
C ARG A 18 4.41 -5.31 -0.21
N VAL A 19 5.44 -5.08 -1.04
CA VAL A 19 5.49 -4.01 -2.03
C VAL A 19 4.51 -4.29 -3.17
N ALA A 20 4.48 -5.53 -3.68
CA ALA A 20 3.51 -5.94 -4.70
C ALA A 20 2.05 -5.84 -4.21
N GLY A 21 1.79 -6.26 -2.96
CA GLY A 21 0.48 -6.13 -2.31
C GLY A 21 0.04 -4.68 -2.15
N LEU A 22 0.95 -3.81 -1.68
CA LEU A 22 0.67 -2.38 -1.53
C LEU A 22 0.40 -1.69 -2.88
N ARG A 23 1.19 -2.00 -3.91
CA ARG A 23 0.98 -1.47 -5.28
C ARG A 23 -0.39 -1.87 -5.84
N THR A 24 -0.81 -3.12 -5.59
CA THR A 24 -2.13 -3.62 -6.02
C THR A 24 -3.26 -2.87 -5.32
N ALA A 25 -3.18 -2.72 -3.99
CA ALA A 25 -4.18 -1.99 -3.21
C ALA A 25 -4.27 -0.51 -3.63
N VAL A 26 -3.12 0.15 -3.83
CA VAL A 26 -3.06 1.53 -4.33
C VAL A 26 -3.69 1.65 -5.71
N SER A 27 -3.35 0.73 -6.63
CA SER A 27 -3.88 0.75 -7.99
C SER A 27 -5.40 0.57 -8.02
N ARG A 28 -5.94 -0.24 -7.12
CA ARG A 28 -7.38 -0.42 -6.96
C ARG A 28 -8.04 0.86 -6.43
N LEU A 29 -7.52 1.43 -5.35
CA LEU A 29 -8.08 2.65 -4.76
C LEU A 29 -8.06 3.82 -5.76
N ARG A 30 -7.01 3.96 -6.58
CA ARG A 30 -6.96 4.95 -7.65
C ARG A 30 -8.06 4.74 -8.71
N ARG A 31 -8.38 3.50 -9.06
CA ARG A 31 -9.51 3.21 -9.98
C ARG A 31 -10.85 3.54 -9.33
N GLU A 32 -11.02 3.22 -8.06
CA GLU A 32 -12.23 3.55 -7.30
C GLU A 32 -12.42 5.08 -7.20
N LEU A 33 -11.34 5.83 -6.98
CA LEU A 33 -11.33 7.30 -7.01
C LEU A 33 -11.69 7.86 -8.39
N ALA A 34 -11.06 7.35 -9.46
CA ALA A 34 -11.31 7.80 -10.82
C ALA A 34 -12.74 7.47 -11.31
N ALA A 35 -13.31 6.36 -10.84
CA ALA A 35 -14.68 5.98 -11.12
C ALA A 35 -15.70 6.71 -10.25
N HIS A 36 -15.26 7.45 -9.22
CA HIS A 36 -16.18 8.12 -8.31
C HIS A 36 -16.73 9.41 -8.95
N PRO A 37 -18.07 9.53 -9.08
CA PRO A 37 -18.68 10.65 -9.81
C PRO A 37 -18.61 11.98 -9.06
N VAL A 38 -18.38 11.98 -7.74
CA VAL A 38 -18.29 13.20 -6.92
C VAL A 38 -16.88 13.79 -7.02
N GLU A 39 -16.77 15.02 -7.51
CA GLU A 39 -15.51 15.77 -7.43
C GLU A 39 -15.14 16.04 -5.96
N PHE A 40 -13.95 15.58 -5.56
CA PHE A 40 -13.40 15.89 -4.25
C PHE A 40 -12.45 17.08 -4.41
N ALA A 41 -12.59 18.09 -3.55
CA ALA A 41 -11.71 19.26 -3.56
C ALA A 41 -10.22 18.86 -3.49
N ASP A 42 -9.93 17.80 -2.73
CA ASP A 42 -8.58 17.29 -2.50
C ASP A 42 -8.30 15.97 -3.24
N ARG A 43 -9.02 15.66 -4.33
CA ARG A 43 -8.82 14.41 -5.10
C ARG A 43 -7.38 14.27 -5.60
N SER A 44 -6.85 15.33 -6.21
CA SER A 44 -5.49 15.34 -6.75
C SER A 44 -4.45 15.08 -5.66
N ILE A 45 -4.63 15.71 -4.49
CA ILE A 45 -3.78 15.50 -3.32
C ILE A 45 -3.81 14.03 -2.88
N ALA A 46 -4.98 13.41 -2.81
CA ALA A 46 -5.11 12.00 -2.46
C ALA A 46 -4.43 11.07 -3.49
N GLU A 47 -4.57 11.36 -4.77
CA GLU A 47 -3.93 10.59 -5.85
C GLU A 47 -2.41 10.74 -5.86
N ASP A 48 -1.90 11.94 -5.62
CA ASP A 48 -0.47 12.24 -5.52
C ASP A 48 0.16 11.54 -4.30
N GLU A 49 -0.51 11.58 -3.15
CA GLU A 49 -0.08 10.85 -1.96
C GLU A 49 -0.09 9.33 -2.18
N LEU A 50 -1.10 8.79 -2.89
CA LEU A 50 -1.13 7.38 -3.27
C LEU A 50 0.05 6.99 -4.18
N ALA A 51 0.43 7.86 -5.12
CA ALA A 51 1.60 7.66 -5.95
C ALA A 51 2.90 7.71 -5.13
N ALA A 52 3.02 8.66 -4.20
CA ALA A 52 4.16 8.77 -3.28
C ALA A 52 4.29 7.53 -2.39
N LEU A 53 3.18 7.01 -1.87
CA LEU A 53 3.13 5.80 -1.06
C LEU A 53 3.66 4.58 -1.83
N ALA A 54 3.22 4.40 -3.08
CA ALA A 54 3.70 3.32 -3.94
C ALA A 54 5.19 3.47 -4.30
N ALA A 55 5.66 4.71 -4.52
CA ALA A 55 7.06 4.99 -4.81
C ALA A 55 7.97 4.73 -3.59
N MET A 56 7.54 5.09 -2.38
CA MET A 56 8.27 4.81 -1.14
C MET A 56 8.44 3.31 -0.92
N ALA A 57 7.37 2.53 -1.15
CA ALA A 57 7.43 1.08 -1.04
C ALA A 57 8.36 0.45 -2.09
N ALA A 58 8.34 0.97 -3.33
CA ALA A 58 9.19 0.50 -4.41
C ALA A 58 10.70 0.65 -4.14
N HIS A 59 11.10 1.64 -3.34
CA HIS A 59 12.50 1.89 -2.98
C HIS A 59 13.02 0.98 -1.84
N GLY A 60 12.20 0.04 -1.35
CA GLY A 60 12.65 -1.11 -0.55
C GLY A 60 12.83 -0.87 0.96
N ALA A 61 12.84 0.38 1.43
CA ALA A 61 12.92 0.70 2.87
C ALA A 61 11.98 1.85 3.27
N PRO A 62 10.65 1.70 3.11
CA PRO A 62 9.73 2.75 3.51
C PRO A 62 9.71 2.90 5.04
N GLU A 63 9.87 4.13 5.54
CA GLU A 63 9.71 4.45 6.95
C GLU A 63 8.24 4.26 7.38
N ILE A 64 7.97 3.34 8.31
CA ILE A 64 6.61 3.05 8.80
C ILE A 64 5.88 4.33 9.28
N PRO A 65 6.50 5.25 10.04
CA PRO A 65 5.83 6.49 10.43
C PRO A 65 5.42 7.34 9.24
N ARG A 66 6.20 7.33 8.15
CA ARG A 66 5.95 8.08 6.92
C ARG A 66 4.81 7.45 6.12
N LEU A 67 4.76 6.12 6.00
CA LEU A 67 3.63 5.41 5.38
C LEU A 67 2.31 5.69 6.12
N ARG A 68 2.34 5.63 7.45
CA ARG A 68 1.17 5.92 8.29
C ARG A 68 0.71 7.37 8.16
N ARG A 69 1.65 8.32 8.10
CA ARG A 69 1.32 9.74 7.86
C ARG A 69 0.64 9.94 6.50
N SER A 70 1.18 9.37 5.43
CA SER A 70 0.60 9.47 4.08
C SER A 70 -0.81 8.87 4.04
N LEU A 71 -1.03 7.71 4.70
CA LEU A 71 -2.37 7.14 4.87
C LEU A 71 -3.36 8.08 5.56
N LEU A 72 -2.93 8.78 6.61
CA LEU A 72 -3.78 9.75 7.31
C LEU A 72 -4.12 10.96 6.43
N LEU A 73 -3.18 11.42 5.60
CA LEU A 73 -3.43 12.49 4.63
C LEU A 73 -4.44 12.04 3.57
N ILE A 74 -4.28 10.86 2.99
CA ILE A 74 -5.23 10.26 2.04
C ILE A 74 -6.63 10.16 2.67
N ALA A 75 -6.73 9.66 3.90
CA ALA A 75 -8.00 9.57 4.63
C ALA A 75 -8.64 10.94 4.89
N GLY A 76 -7.84 11.97 5.20
CA GLY A 76 -8.30 13.33 5.39
C GLY A 76 -8.79 13.99 4.11
N SER A 77 -8.10 13.77 2.99
CA SER A 77 -8.43 14.34 1.67
C SER A 77 -9.66 13.69 1.02
N ILE A 78 -9.89 12.40 1.28
CA ILE A 78 -11.06 11.67 0.77
C ILE A 78 -12.29 11.85 1.68
N GLY A 79 -12.08 12.03 2.99
CA GLY A 79 -13.15 12.12 3.99
C GLY A 79 -13.86 10.78 4.26
N SER A 80 -15.03 10.82 4.90
CA SER A 80 -15.81 9.64 5.32
C SER A 80 -16.62 8.96 4.20
N VAL A 81 -16.07 8.90 2.97
CA VAL A 81 -16.78 8.31 1.82
C VAL A 81 -16.86 6.80 1.98
N SER A 82 -18.05 6.29 2.30
CA SER A 82 -18.29 4.87 2.57
C SER A 82 -17.88 3.96 1.40
N ALA A 83 -18.05 4.42 0.16
CA ALA A 83 -17.71 3.69 -1.06
C ALA A 83 -16.21 3.40 -1.21
N LEU A 84 -15.35 4.25 -0.61
CA LEU A 84 -13.88 4.13 -0.70
C LEU A 84 -13.28 3.45 0.53
N ARG A 85 -14.11 3.13 1.54
CA ARG A 85 -13.66 2.41 2.75
C ARG A 85 -13.03 1.06 2.45
N PRO A 86 -13.57 0.21 1.55
CA PRO A 86 -12.95 -1.08 1.24
C PRO A 86 -11.53 -0.92 0.69
N GLY A 87 -11.32 -0.10 -0.34
CA GLY A 87 -10.00 0.17 -0.91
C GLY A 87 -9.04 0.79 0.10
N LEU A 88 -9.50 1.74 0.92
CA LEU A 88 -8.68 2.36 1.96
C LEU A 88 -8.27 1.36 3.07
N SER A 89 -9.16 0.45 3.45
CA SER A 89 -8.86 -0.63 4.40
C SER A 89 -7.81 -1.60 3.86
N GLU A 90 -7.83 -1.91 2.56
CA GLU A 90 -6.82 -2.76 1.92
C GLU A 90 -5.43 -2.08 1.91
N VAL A 91 -5.35 -0.79 1.56
CA VAL A 91 -4.08 -0.04 1.62
C VAL A 91 -3.55 0.03 3.06
N ARG A 92 -4.43 0.25 4.04
CA ARG A 92 -4.03 0.22 5.47
C ARG A 92 -3.46 -1.13 5.88
N ALA A 93 -4.14 -2.23 5.53
CA ALA A 93 -3.67 -3.57 5.85
C ALA A 93 -2.30 -3.85 5.20
N ALA A 94 -2.09 -3.42 3.96
CA ALA A 94 -0.82 -3.56 3.27
C ALA A 94 0.31 -2.74 3.93
N VAL A 95 0.03 -1.51 4.40
CA VAL A 95 1.00 -0.71 5.17
C VAL A 95 1.34 -1.36 6.51
N ASP A 96 0.36 -1.96 7.19
CA ASP A 96 0.58 -2.63 8.48
C ASP A 96 1.54 -3.84 8.35
N LEU A 97 1.66 -4.47 7.17
CA LEU A 97 2.64 -5.53 6.90
C LEU A 97 4.10 -5.04 6.91
N PHE A 98 4.35 -3.75 6.69
CA PHE A 98 5.69 -3.17 6.83
C PHE A 98 6.05 -2.94 8.30
N GLY A 99 5.05 -2.80 9.17
CA GLY A 99 5.22 -2.55 10.60
C GLY A 99 5.19 -3.78 11.50
N GLN A 100 4.88 -4.96 10.97
CA GLN A 100 4.98 -6.22 11.71
C GLN A 100 6.41 -6.77 11.62
N PRO A 101 7.01 -7.21 12.74
CA PRO A 101 8.23 -8.01 12.66
C PRO A 101 7.94 -9.27 11.82
N PRO A 102 8.89 -9.73 10.98
CA PRO A 102 8.69 -10.96 10.22
C PRO A 102 8.35 -12.06 11.21
N ARG A 103 7.16 -12.63 11.09
CA ARG A 103 6.75 -13.77 11.91
C ARG A 103 7.63 -14.94 11.50
N GLY A 104 8.68 -15.18 12.29
CA GLY A 104 9.52 -16.37 12.21
C GLY A 104 8.77 -17.61 12.64
#